data_AF-A0A6S6G224-F1
#
_entry.id   AF-A0A6S6G224-F1
#
_cell.length_a   1.000
_cell.length_b   1.000
_cell.length_c   1.000
_cell.angle_alpha   90.00
_cell.angle_beta   90.00
_cell.angle_gamma   90.00
#
_symmetry.space_group_name_H-M   'P 1'
#
loop_
_entity.id
_entity.type
_entity.pdbx_description
1 polymer ?
#
loop_
_entity_poly.entity_id
_entity_poly.type
_entity_poly.pdbx_seq_one_letter_code
_entity_poly.pdbx_strand_id
1 'polypeptide(L)'
;MMNSTGFKGDAQNVGGSLKQAAGDALGDRSLQRDGIADQMTGGVNKVIGAAQDAIAAGPGPILDQARSFAREKPWATAALVGTLGLALYNTLRGRK
;
A
#
# COMPACT_ATOMS: atom_id res chain seq x y z
N MET A 1 -26.73 -15.11 28.21
CA MET A 1 -26.26 -13.72 27.99
C MET A 1 -25.18 -13.76 26.91
N MET A 2 -25.24 -12.81 25.97
CA MET A 2 -24.74 -12.93 24.59
C MET A 2 -23.21 -12.81 24.42
N ASN A 3 -22.78 -13.39 23.29
CA ASN A 3 -21.46 -13.80 22.82
C ASN A 3 -20.62 -12.66 22.21
N SER A 4 -19.28 -12.76 22.28
CA SER A 4 -18.28 -11.83 21.70
C SER A 4 -18.20 -11.87 20.16
N THR A 5 -19.34 -11.88 19.47
CA THR A 5 -19.43 -12.01 18.00
C THR A 5 -19.48 -10.66 17.26
N GLY A 6 -19.63 -9.53 17.95
CA GLY A 6 -19.81 -8.22 17.30
C GLY A 6 -18.58 -7.71 16.53
N PHE A 7 -17.38 -7.79 17.12
CA PHE A 7 -16.21 -7.11 16.57
C PHE A 7 -15.61 -7.78 15.32
N LYS A 8 -15.79 -9.09 15.16
CA LYS A 8 -15.22 -9.87 14.04
C LYS A 8 -16.12 -9.89 12.79
N GLY A 9 -17.40 -9.52 12.94
CA GLY A 9 -18.36 -9.35 11.85
C GLY A 9 -18.24 -7.97 11.17
N ASP A 10 -18.08 -6.90 11.96
CA ASP A 10 -17.94 -5.53 11.43
C ASP A 10 -16.64 -5.33 10.64
N ALA A 11 -15.52 -5.90 11.10
CA ALA A 11 -14.24 -5.77 10.41
C ALA A 11 -14.21 -6.46 9.03
N GLN A 12 -14.94 -7.59 8.88
CA GLN A 12 -15.03 -8.31 7.60
C GLN A 12 -15.99 -7.63 6.61
N ASN A 13 -17.09 -7.03 7.09
CA ASN A 13 -17.99 -6.26 6.23
C ASN A 13 -17.36 -4.94 5.77
N VAL A 14 -16.68 -4.20 6.66
CA VAL A 14 -16.05 -2.91 6.30
C VAL A 14 -14.91 -3.11 5.29
N GLY A 15 -14.04 -4.10 5.50
CA GLY A 15 -12.96 -4.41 4.55
C GLY A 15 -13.45 -4.95 3.20
N GLY A 16 -14.49 -5.81 3.22
CA GLY A 16 -15.11 -6.36 2.01
C GLY A 16 -15.77 -5.29 1.15
N SER A 17 -16.55 -4.38 1.77
CA SER A 17 -17.21 -3.27 1.07
C SER A 17 -16.23 -2.22 0.54
N LEU A 18 -15.14 -1.92 1.25
CA LEU A 18 -14.11 -1.01 0.74
C LEU A 18 -13.37 -1.58 -0.48
N LYS A 19 -13.08 -2.88 -0.47
CA LYS A 19 -12.34 -3.53 -1.56
C LYS A 19 -13.21 -3.76 -2.79
N GLN A 20 -14.49 -4.10 -2.60
CA GLN A 20 -15.46 -4.14 -3.70
C GLN A 20 -15.77 -2.73 -4.23
N ALA A 21 -15.93 -1.71 -3.38
CA ALA A 21 -16.12 -0.32 -3.84
C ALA A 21 -14.91 0.23 -4.60
N ALA A 22 -13.69 -0.11 -4.20
CA ALA A 22 -12.48 0.26 -4.93
C ALA A 22 -12.33 -0.52 -6.24
N GLY A 23 -12.72 -1.80 -6.25
CA GLY A 23 -12.67 -2.66 -7.43
C GLY A 23 -13.70 -2.30 -8.48
N ASP A 24 -14.95 -2.06 -8.10
CA ASP A 24 -16.04 -1.72 -9.02
C ASP A 24 -15.94 -0.26 -9.50
N ALA A 25 -15.46 0.67 -8.68
CA ALA A 25 -15.22 2.05 -9.12
C ALA A 25 -14.02 2.20 -10.07
N LEU A 26 -13.02 1.32 -9.97
CA LEU A 26 -11.82 1.32 -10.81
C LEU A 26 -11.96 0.39 -12.03
N GLY A 27 -12.77 -0.66 -11.91
CA GLY A 27 -12.92 -1.75 -12.88
C GLY A 27 -13.74 -1.39 -14.12
N ASP A 28 -14.74 -0.52 -14.02
CA ASP A 28 -15.57 -0.12 -15.17
C ASP A 28 -14.98 1.03 -16.01
N ARG A 29 -13.95 1.75 -15.52
CA ARG A 29 -13.27 2.86 -16.24
C ARG A 29 -12.01 2.46 -17.00
N SER A 30 -12.00 1.26 -17.55
CA SER A 30 -11.25 1.05 -18.80
C SER A 30 -11.80 1.92 -19.97
N LEU A 31 -12.88 2.69 -19.75
CA LEU A 31 -13.69 3.44 -20.71
C LEU A 31 -13.32 4.93 -20.98
N GLN A 32 -12.32 5.56 -20.35
CA GLN A 32 -11.99 7.00 -20.54
C GLN A 32 -10.48 7.26 -20.74
N ARG A 33 -9.91 6.60 -21.77
CA ARG A 33 -8.53 6.08 -21.76
C ARG A 33 -7.36 7.05 -21.96
N ASP A 34 -7.52 8.30 -22.39
CA ASP A 34 -6.33 9.14 -22.68
C ASP A 34 -6.06 10.25 -21.64
N GLY A 35 -7.08 10.83 -21.01
CA GLY A 35 -6.89 11.98 -20.09
C GLY A 35 -6.61 11.62 -18.62
N ILE A 36 -7.17 10.51 -18.12
CA ILE A 36 -6.94 10.07 -16.73
C ILE A 36 -5.59 9.38 -16.59
N ALA A 37 -5.19 8.61 -17.60
CA ALA A 37 -3.88 7.98 -17.65
C ALA A 37 -2.78 9.03 -17.56
N ASP A 38 -2.92 10.17 -18.23
CA ASP A 38 -1.90 11.23 -18.23
C ASP A 38 -1.82 11.98 -16.88
N GLN A 39 -2.94 12.23 -16.21
CA GLN A 39 -2.96 12.80 -14.86
C GLN A 39 -2.47 11.83 -13.79
N MET A 40 -2.81 10.54 -13.91
CA MET A 40 -2.25 9.50 -13.05
C MET A 40 -0.76 9.35 -13.29
N THR A 41 -0.32 9.31 -14.54
CA THR A 41 1.10 9.20 -14.90
C THR A 41 1.86 10.43 -14.43
N GLY A 42 1.32 11.64 -14.59
CA GLY A 42 1.91 12.86 -14.04
C GLY A 42 1.96 12.90 -12.51
N GLY A 43 0.91 12.41 -11.84
CA GLY A 43 0.87 12.28 -10.38
C GLY A 43 1.88 11.25 -9.87
N VAL A 44 1.94 10.09 -10.51
CA VAL A 44 2.90 9.02 -10.23
C VAL A 44 4.32 9.49 -10.46
N ASN A 45 4.59 10.16 -11.58
CA ASN A 45 5.92 10.70 -11.90
C ASN A 45 6.35 11.78 -10.91
N LYS A 46 5.43 12.64 -10.42
CA LYS A 46 5.73 13.60 -9.35
C LYS A 46 6.07 12.91 -8.03
N VAL A 47 5.32 11.88 -7.66
CA VAL A 47 5.57 11.10 -6.43
C VAL A 47 6.90 10.36 -6.53
N ILE A 48 7.18 9.74 -7.68
CA ILE A 48 8.45 9.08 -7.97
C ILE A 48 9.61 10.07 -8.00
N GLY A 49 9.41 11.27 -8.58
CA GLY A 49 10.40 12.34 -8.59
C GLY A 49 10.72 12.84 -7.19
N ALA A 50 9.70 13.16 -6.39
CA ALA A 50 9.88 13.58 -5.00
C ALA A 50 10.54 12.50 -4.13
N ALA A 51 10.21 11.23 -4.37
CA ALA A 51 10.87 10.11 -3.69
C ALA A 51 12.34 9.99 -4.11
N GLN A 52 12.65 10.11 -5.41
CA GLN A 52 14.03 10.12 -5.90
C GLN A 52 14.83 11.30 -5.37
N ASP A 53 14.27 12.50 -5.34
CA ASP A 53 14.92 13.69 -4.78
C ASP A 53 15.19 13.51 -3.27
N ALA A 54 14.26 12.91 -2.53
CA ALA A 54 14.47 12.58 -1.12
C ALA A 54 15.57 11.53 -0.92
N ILE A 55 15.73 10.57 -1.85
CA ILE A 55 16.83 9.60 -1.83
C ILE A 55 18.16 10.25 -2.22
N ALA A 56 18.14 11.14 -3.22
CA ALA A 56 19.31 11.85 -3.73
C ALA A 56 19.83 12.89 -2.75
N ALA A 57 18.96 13.49 -1.93
CA ALA A 57 19.31 14.32 -0.78
C ALA A 57 20.05 13.54 0.33
N GLY A 58 20.15 12.21 0.18
CA GLY A 58 20.91 11.31 1.02
C GLY A 58 20.02 10.37 1.82
N PRO A 59 20.57 9.27 2.36
CA PRO A 59 19.78 8.29 3.09
C PRO A 59 19.24 8.81 4.44
N GLY A 60 19.75 9.94 4.96
CA GLY A 60 19.41 10.48 6.28
C GLY A 60 17.90 10.70 6.49
N PRO A 61 17.22 11.54 5.69
CA PRO A 61 15.80 11.86 5.87
C PRO A 61 14.88 10.64 5.78
N ILE A 62 15.15 9.74 4.82
CA ILE A 62 14.33 8.53 4.61
C ILE A 62 14.57 7.52 5.71
N LEU A 63 15.82 7.36 6.15
CA LEU A 63 16.17 6.43 7.21
C LEU A 63 15.62 6.90 8.56
N ASP A 64 15.66 8.20 8.85
CA ASP A 64 15.07 8.76 10.07
C ASP A 64 13.55 8.59 10.09
N GLN A 65 12.89 8.84 8.96
CA GLN A 65 11.44 8.68 8.86
C GLN A 65 11.02 7.21 8.99
N ALA A 66 11.75 6.30 8.35
CA ALA A 66 11.56 4.86 8.51
C ALA A 66 11.80 4.41 9.96
N ARG A 67 12.82 4.97 10.63
CA ARG A 67 13.13 4.67 12.03
C ARG A 67 12.08 5.20 12.99
N SER A 68 11.55 6.40 12.76
CA SER A 68 10.46 6.97 13.56
C SER A 68 9.19 6.14 13.40
N PHE A 69 8.82 5.81 12.15
CA PHE A 69 7.67 4.96 11.87
C PHE A 69 7.80 3.56 12.50
N ALA A 70 9.00 2.98 12.48
CA ALA A 70 9.28 1.71 13.14
C ALA A 70 9.13 1.78 14.68
N ARG A 71 9.51 2.89 15.31
CA ARG A 71 9.30 3.09 16.75
C ARG A 71 7.84 3.35 17.09
N GLU A 72 7.15 4.17 16.30
CA GLU A 72 5.76 4.56 16.54
C GLU A 72 4.77 3.41 16.26
N LYS A 73 5.04 2.62 15.21
CA LYS A 73 4.14 1.56 14.76
C LYS A 73 4.90 0.25 14.49
N PRO A 74 5.40 -0.40 15.55
CA PRO A 74 6.20 -1.62 15.42
C PRO A 74 5.46 -2.75 14.71
N TRP A 75 4.15 -2.91 14.95
CA TRP A 75 3.33 -3.94 14.31
C TRP A 75 3.06 -3.65 12.82
N ALA A 76 2.86 -2.38 12.46
CA ALA A 76 2.63 -1.99 11.07
C ALA A 76 3.91 -2.14 10.24
N THR A 77 5.07 -1.76 10.81
CA THR A 77 6.37 -1.99 10.20
C THR A 77 6.65 -3.49 10.05
N ALA A 78 6.36 -4.30 11.07
CA ALA A 78 6.50 -5.75 10.98
C ALA A 78 5.59 -6.34 9.88
N ALA A 79 4.35 -5.86 9.75
CA ALA A 79 3.44 -6.30 8.69
C ALA A 79 3.96 -5.91 7.30
N LEU A 80 4.46 -4.69 7.12
CA LEU A 80 5.04 -4.22 5.85
C LEU A 80 6.30 -4.99 5.48
N VAL A 81 7.25 -5.13 6.41
CA VAL A 81 8.50 -5.88 6.18
C VAL A 81 8.19 -7.36 5.95
N GLY A 82 7.25 -7.93 6.69
CA GLY A 82 6.84 -9.32 6.53
C GLY A 82 6.18 -9.59 5.17
N THR A 83 5.29 -8.71 4.73
CA THR A 83 4.60 -8.84 3.43
C THR A 83 5.54 -8.62 2.26
N LEU A 84 6.41 -7.61 2.31
CA LEU A 84 7.44 -7.38 1.28
C LEU A 84 8.46 -8.51 1.25
N GLY A 85 8.95 -8.95 2.41
CA GLY A 85 9.90 -10.05 2.51
C GLY A 85 9.34 -11.37 1.95
N LEU A 86 8.08 -11.69 2.27
CA LEU A 86 7.41 -12.87 1.74
C LEU A 86 7.17 -12.79 0.23
N ALA A 87 6.73 -11.63 -0.27
CA ALA A 87 6.52 -11.41 -1.70
C ALA A 87 7.83 -11.52 -2.50
N LEU A 88 8.92 -10.92 -2.01
CA LEU A 88 10.25 -11.03 -2.59
C LEU A 88 10.80 -12.45 -2.54
N TYR A 89 10.60 -13.14 -1.41
CA TYR A 89 11.01 -14.54 -1.28
C TYR A 89 10.29 -15.45 -2.29
N ASN A 90 8.98 -15.25 -2.47
CA ASN A 90 8.20 -16.03 -3.43
C ASN A 90 8.59 -15.71 -4.90
N THR A 91 8.87 -14.45 -5.22
CA THR A 91 9.31 -14.06 -6.58
C THR A 91 10.72 -14.55 -6.93
N LEU A 92 11.63 -14.67 -5.95
CA LEU A 92 12.96 -15.23 -6.16
C LEU A 92 12.96 -16.77 -6.18
N ARG A 93 12.06 -17.43 -5.44
CA ARG A 93 11.96 -18.90 -5.37
C ARG A 93 11.23 -19.52 -6.56
N GLY A 94 10.34 -18.78 -7.22
CA GLY A 94 9.60 -19.24 -8.40
C GLY A 94 10.43 -19.35 -9.69
N ARG A 95 11.73 -19.06 -9.65
CA ARG A 95 12.64 -19.13 -10.81
C ARG A 95 13.55 -20.36 -10.75
N LYS A 96 12.95 -21.55 -10.60
CA LYS A 96 13.61 -22.86 -10.81
C LYS A 96 12.84 -23.67 -11.84
#